data_AF-A0A0A1CFJ5-F1
#
_entry.id   AF-A0A0A1CFJ5-F1
#
_cell.length_a   1.000
_cell.length_b   1.000
_cell.length_c   1.000
_cell.angle_alpha   90.00
_cell.angle_beta   90.00
_cell.angle_gamma   90.00
#
_symmetry.space_group_name_H-M   'P 1'
#
loop_
_entity.id
_entity.type
_entity.pdbx_description
1 polymer ?
#
loop_
_entity_poly.entity_id
_entity_poly.type
_entity_poly.pdbx_seq_one_letter_code
_entity_poly.pdbx_strand_id
1 'polypeptide(L)' 'EVILQNNDTKVQSYHMSGYAFFVVGMDYGEWTNNSRGTYNKWDGIARSTVQVVFPGAWTAILVSLDNVGIWNLRT' A
#
# COMPACT_ATOMS: atom_id res chain seq x y z
N GLU A 1 3.68 -8.53 1.47
CA GLU A 1 4.04 -7.10 1.44
C GLU A 1 3.97 -6.64 0.00
N VAL A 2 3.28 -5.53 -0.26
CA VAL A 2 3.20 -4.91 -1.59
C VAL A 2 3.61 -3.46 -1.41
N ILE A 3 4.52 -2.99 -2.28
CA ILE A 3 4.98 -1.60 -2.30
C ILE A 3 4.36 -0.94 -3.52
N LEU A 4 3.58 0.10 -3.29
CA LEU A 4 2.97 0.93 -4.31
C LEU A 4 3.82 2.18 -4.46
N GLN A 5 4.56 2.29 -5.56
CA GLN A 5 5.38 3.46 -5.90
C GLN A 5 4.65 4.27 -6.98
N ASN A 6 4.36 5.55 -6.71
CA ASN A 6 3.77 6.43 -7.70
C ASN A 6 4.83 7.39 -8.26
N ASN A 7 5.24 7.13 -9.50
CA ASN A 7 6.16 7.99 -10.25
C ASN A 7 5.41 9.03 -11.13
N ASP A 8 4.08 9.07 -11.06
CA ASP A 8 3.27 10.05 -11.78
C ASP A 8 3.10 11.34 -10.94
N THR A 9 2.57 12.37 -11.59
CA THR A 9 2.27 13.70 -11.06
C THR A 9 0.87 13.81 -10.43
N LYS A 10 0.06 12.74 -10.51
CA LYS A 10 -1.31 12.68 -9.97
C LYS A 10 -1.42 11.71 -8.81
N VAL A 11 -2.33 11.99 -7.89
CA VAL A 11 -2.66 11.08 -6.79
C VAL A 11 -3.31 9.82 -7.35
N GLN A 12 -2.79 8.64 -6.98
CA GLN A 12 -3.36 7.34 -7.35
C GLN A 12 -4.06 6.68 -6.15
N SER A 13 -5.14 5.96 -6.44
CA SER A 13 -6.02 5.36 -5.43
C SER A 13 -6.14 3.87 -5.67
N TYR A 14 -5.48 3.05 -4.85
CA TYR A 14 -5.50 1.59 -5.05
C TYR A 14 -6.63 0.93 -4.26
N HIS A 15 -7.43 0.11 -4.94
CA HIS A 15 -8.49 -0.70 -4.34
C HIS A 15 -8.26 -2.18 -4.61
N MET A 16 -8.28 -2.98 -3.54
CA MET A 16 -8.17 -4.43 -3.62
C MET A 16 -9.54 -5.06 -3.31
N SER A 17 -10.08 -5.80 -4.28
CA SER A 17 -11.33 -6.52 -4.07
C SER A 17 -11.11 -7.81 -3.28
N GLY A 18 -12.02 -8.14 -2.37
CA GLY A 18 -11.99 -9.41 -1.63
C GLY A 18 -11.05 -9.48 -0.43
N TYR A 19 -10.27 -8.42 -0.18
CA TYR A 19 -9.34 -8.33 0.94
C TYR A 19 -9.37 -6.97 1.63
N ALA A 20 -9.06 -6.98 2.92
CA ALA A 20 -8.58 -5.81 3.63
C ALA A 20 -7.07 -5.96 3.82
N PHE A 21 -6.35 -4.86 3.71
CA PHE A 21 -4.91 -4.79 3.90
C PHE A 21 -4.56 -3.73 4.94
N PHE A 22 -3.43 -3.91 5.60
CA PHE A 22 -2.90 -2.99 6.57
C PHE A 22 -1.93 -2.03 5.89
N VAL A 23 -2.18 -0.73 6.03
CA VAL A 23 -1.20 0.27 5.60
C VAL A 23 -0.13 0.38 6.68
N VAL A 24 1.11 0.03 6.32
CA VAL A 24 2.22 -0.04 7.29
C VAL A 24 3.21 1.11 7.14
N GLY A 25 3.23 1.80 6.01
CA GLY A 25 4.13 2.94 5.84
C GLY A 25 3.81 3.72 4.59
N MET A 26 4.12 5.01 4.62
CA MET A 26 4.00 5.92 3.49
C MET A 26 5.04 7.02 3.65
N ASP A 27 5.70 7.39 2.56
CA ASP A 27 6.64 8.51 2.56
C ASP A 27 6.84 9.05 1.15
N TYR A 28 7.37 10.28 1.05
CA TYR A 28 7.78 10.87 -0.22
C TYR A 28 9.16 10.36 -0.65
N GLY A 29 9.36 10.29 -1.98
CA GLY A 29 10.56 9.78 -2.62
C GLY A 29 10.43 8.35 -3.12
N GLU A 30 11.57 7.72 -3.38
CA GLU A 30 11.64 6.32 -3.77
C GLU A 30 11.71 5.41 -2.54
N TRP A 31 10.95 4.33 -2.56
CA TRP A 31 11.04 3.31 -1.52
C TRP A 31 12.43 2.67 -1.49
N THR A 32 13.01 2.54 -0.30
CA THR A 32 14.28 1.84 -0.08
C THR A 32 14.14 0.74 0.97
N ASN A 33 15.07 -0.21 0.99
CA ASN A 33 15.06 -1.29 1.99
C ASN A 33 15.14 -0.76 3.44
N ASN A 34 15.76 0.41 3.65
CA ASN A 34 15.85 1.07 4.96
C ASN A 34 14.47 1.53 5.47
N SER A 35 13.53 1.84 4.57
CA SER A 35 12.17 2.25 4.92
C SER A 35 11.37 1.14 5.61
N ARG A 36 11.81 -0.12 5.57
CA ARG A 36 11.19 -1.21 6.34
C ARG A 36 11.30 -1.02 7.86
N GLY A 37 12.28 -0.22 8.31
CA GLY A 37 12.46 0.12 9.72
C GLY A 37 11.38 1.07 10.25
N THR A 38 10.75 1.87 9.38
CA THR A 38 9.70 2.83 9.76
C THR A 38 8.29 2.25 9.68
N TYR A 39 8.18 0.96 9.33
CA TYR A 39 6.87 0.33 9.19
C TYR A 39 6.15 0.20 10.53
N ASN A 40 4.92 0.69 10.55
CA ASN A 40 3.99 0.43 11.61
C ASN A 40 3.51 -1.02 11.55
N LYS A 41 4.06 -1.86 12.43
CA LYS A 41 3.72 -3.28 12.59
C LYS A 41 2.78 -3.54 13.76
N TRP A 42 2.43 -2.52 14.54
CA TRP A 42 1.70 -2.68 15.80
C TRP A 42 0.24 -2.29 15.68
N ASP A 43 -0.05 -1.12 15.10
CA ASP A 43 -1.39 -0.53 14.98
C ASP A 43 -1.72 -0.09 13.55
N GLY A 44 -1.27 -0.87 12.56
CA GLY A 44 -1.62 -0.63 11.16
C GLY A 44 -3.14 -0.62 10.93
N ILE A 45 -3.62 0.35 10.15
CA ILE A 45 -5.05 0.50 9.87
C ILE A 45 -5.45 -0.47 8.75
N ALA A 46 -6.43 -1.32 9.00
CA ALA A 46 -7.04 -2.18 7.98
C ALA A 46 -7.95 -1.37 7.05
N ARG A 47 -7.68 -1.41 5.75
CA ARG A 47 -8.47 -0.75 4.70
C ARG A 47 -8.55 -1.63 3.45
N SER A 48 -9.58 -1.44 2.63
CA SER A 48 -9.70 -2.08 1.31
C SER A 48 -9.33 -1.13 0.16
N THR A 49 -9.20 0.16 0.46
CA THR A 49 -8.80 1.21 -0.48
C THR A 49 -7.79 2.13 0.19
N VAL A 50 -6.73 2.49 -0.54
CA VAL A 50 -5.72 3.44 -0.10
C VAL A 50 -5.58 4.56 -1.12
N GLN A 51 -5.98 5.77 -0.71
CA GLN A 51 -5.80 7.00 -1.47
C GLN A 51 -4.63 7.78 -0.86
N VAL A 52 -3.41 7.29 -1.05
CA VAL A 52 -2.25 7.87 -0.35
C VAL A 52 -1.01 7.93 -1.24
N VAL A 53 -1.04 7.37 -2.45
CA VAL A 53 0.14 7.42 -3.32
C VAL A 53 0.16 8.79 -3.98
N PHE A 54 0.66 9.78 -3.22
CA PHE A 54 0.92 11.14 -3.67
C PHE A 54 1.99 11.14 -4.78
N PRO A 55 2.08 12.20 -5.58
CA PRO A 55 3.08 12.30 -6.64
C PRO A 55 4.50 12.12 -6.11
N GLY A 56 5.24 11.17 -6.66
CA GLY A 56 6.61 10.86 -6.22
C GLY A 56 6.69 10.25 -4.82
N ALA A 57 5.62 9.65 -4.31
CA ALA A 57 5.58 8.99 -3.00
C ALA A 57 5.41 7.48 -3.14
N TRP A 58 5.65 6.78 -2.03
CA TRP A 58 5.43 5.35 -1.92
C TRP A 58 4.51 5.02 -0.75
N THR A 59 3.84 3.88 -0.84
CA THR A 59 3.02 3.32 0.22
C THR A 59 3.25 1.83 0.31
N ALA A 60 3.55 1.34 1.51
CA ALA A 60 3.71 -0.07 1.80
C ALA A 60 2.45 -0.62 2.47
N ILE A 61 1.95 -1.74 1.93
CA ILE A 61 0.79 -2.45 2.45
C ILE A 61 1.15 -3.91 2.78
N LEU A 62 0.56 -4.42 3.85
CA LEU A 62 0.58 -5.84 4.21
C LEU A 62 -0.83 -6.41 4.03
N VAL A 63 -0.94 -7.46 3.22
CA VAL A 63 -2.18 -8.19 3.01
C VAL A 63 -1.94 -9.66 3.34
N SER A 64 -2.91 -10.28 4.01
CA SER A 64 -2.99 -11.72 4.20
C SER A 64 -3.81 -12.31 3.06
N LEU A 65 -3.20 -13.14 2.22
CA LEU A 65 -3.84 -13.76 1.06
C LEU A 65 -4.43 -15.13 1.42
N ASP A 66 -5.48 -15.13 2.23
CA ASP A 66 -6.17 -16.32 2.74
C ASP A 66 -7.47 -16.67 1.99
N ASN A 67 -7.92 -15.82 1.06
CA ASN A 67 -9.15 -15.98 0.30
C ASN A 67 -8.88 -16.54 -1.11
N VAL A 68 -9.19 -17.81 -1.31
CA VAL A 68 -8.96 -18.52 -2.57
C VAL A 68 -9.85 -17.95 -3.68
N GLY A 69 -9.24 -17.38 -4.72
CA GLY A 69 -9.94 -16.78 -5.83
C GLY A 69 -9.03 -15.92 -6.69
N ILE A 70 -9.63 -15.20 -7.64
CA ILE A 70 -8.95 -14.18 -8.45
C ILE A 70 -9.50 -12.83 -8.03
N TRP A 71 -8.60 -11.97 -7.57
CA TRP A 71 -8.94 -10.69 -6.97
C TRP A 71 -8.26 -9.56 -7.72
N ASN A 72 -9.03 -8.56 -8.12
CA ASN A 72 -8.51 -7.46 -8.91
C ASN A 72 -7.94 -6.36 -8.00
N LEU A 73 -6.80 -5.81 -8.41
CA LEU A 73 -6.20 -4.61 -7.84
C LEU A 73 -6.28 -3.51 -8.90
N ARG A 74 -7.01 -2.42 -8.59
CA ARG A 74 -7.26 -1.32 -9.54
C ARG A 74 -6.85 0.04 -8.95
N THR A 75 -6.46 0.95 -9.84
CA THR A 75 -6.16 2.36 -9.53
C THR A 75 -7.30 3.30 -9.92
#